data_AF-A0A7C3CZZ8-F1
#
_entry.id   AF-A0A7C3CZZ8-F1
#
_cell.length_a   1.000
_cell.length_b   1.000
_cell.length_c   1.000
_cell.angle_alpha   90.00
_cell.angle_beta   90.00
_cell.angle_gamma   90.00
#
_symmetry.space_group_name_H-M   'P 1'
#
loop_
_entity.id
_entity.type
_entity.pdbx_description
1 polymer ?
#
loop_
_entity_poly.entity_id
_entity_poly.type
_entity_poly.pdbx_seq_one_letter_code
_entity_poly.pdbx_strand_id
1 'polypeptide(L)'
;MSFNILREMEPFTQRLFNEIIGFQERDHPAWDESQAFEKRIANLPLHYLIFSNADRNPETHGPTVAHYYPLQKEMQTITDYAKQVADKPVVLDVHARNGFIGSLLAREGLDVIGLRDGKEKPNQIENFYDKTCYRMENRCLSDIDFPVDVLFSSWMPSTVDITEDVVRLNPKLVVYVFTKHINEYSGERQTGTSQSFGEKLPASYKIVDEWEVTRIENLLNEIWPDLSPNIEEKRFVRIYANTGFHDIKINDNRPPAKGYDWEKELLMAETAHEAKKTMKERGFPING
;
A
#
# COMPACT_ATOMS: atom_id res chain seq x y z
N MET A 1 18.37 -3.90 20.99
CA MET A 1 17.61 -4.74 20.04
C MET A 1 18.08 -6.18 20.16
N SER A 2 17.17 -7.13 20.02
CA SER A 2 17.52 -8.55 20.00
C SER A 2 17.50 -9.06 18.56
N PHE A 3 18.65 -9.54 18.08
CA PHE A 3 18.78 -10.17 16.75
C PHE A 3 18.31 -11.64 16.75
N ASN A 4 17.50 -12.06 17.74
CA ASN A 4 17.11 -13.46 17.94
C ASN A 4 16.42 -14.07 16.74
N ILE A 5 15.64 -13.28 15.98
CA ILE A 5 14.93 -13.80 14.80
C ILE A 5 15.90 -14.28 13.71
N LEU A 6 17.12 -13.72 13.66
CA LEU A 6 18.15 -14.10 12.67
C LEU A 6 18.68 -15.53 12.88
N ARG A 7 18.38 -16.17 14.02
CA ARG A 7 18.67 -17.60 14.22
C ARG A 7 17.90 -18.49 13.26
N GLU A 8 16.75 -18.01 12.77
CA GLU A 8 15.89 -18.72 11.81
C GLU A 8 16.19 -18.33 10.36
N MET A 9 17.28 -17.61 10.09
CA MET A 9 17.57 -17.02 8.77
C MET A 9 17.70 -18.07 7.66
N GLU A 10 18.35 -19.20 7.92
CA GLU A 10 18.54 -20.27 6.94
C GLU A 10 17.20 -20.93 6.53
N PRO A 11 16.38 -21.47 7.45
CA PRO A 11 15.07 -22.00 7.08
C PRO A 11 14.11 -20.94 6.55
N PHE A 12 14.27 -19.67 6.96
CA PHE A 12 13.52 -18.55 6.41
C PHE A 12 13.86 -18.33 4.94
N THR A 13 15.15 -18.27 4.61
CA THR A 13 15.66 -18.04 3.25
C THR A 13 15.16 -19.12 2.29
N GLN A 14 15.21 -20.39 2.71
CA GLN A 14 14.73 -21.48 1.87
C GLN A 14 13.23 -21.36 1.55
N ARG A 15 12.40 -20.96 2.53
CA ARG A 15 10.97 -20.70 2.29
C ARG A 15 10.77 -19.52 1.35
N LEU A 16 11.43 -18.39 1.61
CA LEU A 16 11.32 -17.17 0.81
C LEU A 16 11.56 -17.46 -0.68
N PHE A 17 12.65 -18.16 -1.02
CA PHE A 17 12.95 -18.48 -2.42
C PHE A 17 11.92 -19.44 -3.03
N ASN A 18 11.44 -20.44 -2.27
CA ASN A 18 10.38 -21.33 -2.76
C ASN A 18 9.08 -20.57 -3.03
N GLU A 19 8.72 -19.62 -2.17
CA GLU A 19 7.52 -18.78 -2.31
C GLU A 19 7.66 -17.81 -3.50
N ILE A 20 8.84 -17.22 -3.71
CA ILE A 20 9.13 -16.39 -4.88
C ILE A 20 9.04 -17.21 -6.17
N ILE A 21 9.67 -18.38 -6.23
CA ILE A 21 9.63 -19.27 -7.41
C ILE A 21 8.19 -19.71 -7.68
N GLY A 22 7.46 -20.16 -6.66
CA GLY A 22 6.06 -20.57 -6.82
C GLY A 22 5.16 -19.43 -7.30
N PHE A 23 5.42 -18.19 -6.88
CA PHE A 23 4.68 -17.04 -7.39
C PHE A 23 5.06 -16.70 -8.84
N GLN A 24 6.35 -16.76 -9.19
CA GLN A 24 6.88 -16.58 -10.55
C GLN A 24 6.27 -17.58 -11.54
N GLU A 25 6.20 -18.85 -11.14
CA GLU A 25 5.67 -19.98 -11.92
C GLU A 25 4.14 -20.04 -11.92
N ARG A 26 3.49 -19.10 -11.22
CA ARG A 26 2.03 -18.96 -11.09
C ARG A 26 1.33 -20.10 -10.32
N ASP A 27 2.07 -20.82 -9.49
CA ASP A 27 1.54 -21.83 -8.56
C ASP A 27 0.89 -21.19 -7.32
N HIS A 28 1.23 -19.94 -7.01
CA HIS A 28 0.66 -19.22 -5.88
C HIS A 28 -0.85 -18.93 -6.07
N PRO A 29 -1.71 -19.11 -5.04
CA PRO A 29 -3.16 -18.88 -5.14
C PRO A 29 -3.58 -17.47 -5.59
N ALA A 30 -2.69 -16.47 -5.48
CA ALA A 30 -2.93 -15.10 -5.98
C ALA A 30 -3.40 -15.08 -7.45
N TRP A 31 -2.93 -16.03 -8.28
CA TRP A 31 -3.29 -16.15 -9.70
C TRP A 31 -4.65 -16.82 -9.95
N ASP A 32 -5.23 -17.50 -8.96
CA ASP A 32 -6.49 -18.22 -9.09
C ASP A 32 -7.64 -17.43 -8.45
N GLU A 33 -8.44 -16.75 -9.29
CA GLU A 33 -9.61 -15.97 -8.86
C GLU A 33 -10.71 -16.81 -8.20
N SER A 34 -10.69 -18.13 -8.35
CA SER A 34 -11.66 -19.02 -7.70
C SER A 34 -11.35 -19.25 -6.21
N GLN A 35 -10.13 -18.96 -5.75
CA GLN A 35 -9.76 -19.07 -4.35
C GLN A 35 -10.29 -17.89 -3.53
N ALA A 36 -10.60 -18.17 -2.25
CA ALA A 36 -10.94 -17.14 -1.28
C ALA A 36 -9.78 -16.16 -1.08
N PHE A 37 -10.08 -14.87 -0.90
CA PHE A 37 -9.07 -13.81 -0.81
C PHE A 37 -8.02 -14.09 0.27
N GLU A 38 -8.41 -14.65 1.42
CA GLU A 38 -7.48 -15.04 2.49
C GLU A 38 -6.42 -16.03 2.01
N LYS A 39 -6.80 -17.01 1.18
CA LYS A 39 -5.84 -17.95 0.60
C LYS A 39 -4.94 -17.29 -0.43
N ARG A 40 -5.48 -16.31 -1.15
CA ARG A 40 -4.78 -15.60 -2.22
C ARG A 40 -3.74 -14.61 -1.71
N ILE A 41 -3.89 -14.12 -0.47
CA ILE A 41 -2.92 -13.24 0.20
C ILE A 41 -1.99 -13.98 1.18
N ALA A 42 -2.32 -15.23 1.55
CA ALA A 42 -1.50 -16.03 2.46
C ALA A 42 -0.14 -16.34 1.85
N ASN A 43 0.94 -16.09 2.59
CA ASN A 43 2.33 -16.23 2.14
C ASN A 43 2.64 -15.50 0.81
N LEU A 44 1.93 -14.40 0.53
CA LEU A 44 2.24 -13.55 -0.61
C LEU A 44 3.63 -12.93 -0.40
N PRO A 45 4.62 -13.17 -1.29
CA PRO A 45 5.98 -12.73 -1.04
C PRO A 45 6.09 -11.21 -1.04
N LEU A 46 6.84 -10.64 -0.09
CA LEU A 46 7.15 -9.21 -0.06
C LEU A 46 7.82 -8.76 -1.36
N HIS A 47 8.61 -9.63 -1.98
CA HIS A 47 9.24 -9.39 -3.28
C HIS A 47 8.24 -8.88 -4.33
N TYR A 48 7.05 -9.46 -4.44
CA TYR A 48 6.04 -9.07 -5.45
C TYR A 48 5.15 -7.90 -5.02
N LEU A 49 5.38 -7.36 -3.82
CA LEU A 49 4.85 -6.07 -3.36
C LEU A 49 5.88 -4.93 -3.50
N ILE A 50 7.15 -5.26 -3.75
CA ILE A 50 8.23 -4.31 -4.07
C ILE A 50 8.48 -4.26 -5.59
N PHE A 51 8.41 -5.42 -6.25
CA PHE A 51 8.71 -5.59 -7.67
C PHE A 51 7.51 -6.17 -8.42
N SER A 52 7.46 -5.92 -9.72
CA SER A 52 6.53 -6.63 -10.60
C SER A 52 7.16 -7.92 -11.12
N ASN A 53 6.32 -8.87 -11.48
CA ASN A 53 6.70 -10.11 -12.13
C ASN A 53 7.52 -9.83 -13.41
N ALA A 54 8.53 -10.65 -13.66
CA ALA A 54 9.46 -10.47 -14.78
C ALA A 54 8.78 -10.56 -16.15
N ASP A 55 7.68 -11.32 -16.27
CA ASP A 55 6.90 -11.47 -17.49
C ASP A 55 5.84 -10.36 -17.69
N ARG A 56 5.74 -9.40 -16.78
CA ARG A 56 4.78 -8.30 -16.87
C ARG A 56 5.16 -7.36 -18.01
N ASN A 57 4.22 -7.09 -18.92
CA ASN A 57 4.35 -6.00 -19.88
C ASN A 57 3.98 -4.62 -19.26
N PRO A 58 4.93 -3.68 -19.06
CA PRO A 58 4.65 -2.34 -18.51
C PRO A 58 3.84 -1.43 -19.43
N GLU A 59 3.82 -1.68 -20.73
CA GLU A 59 3.07 -0.87 -21.69
C GLU A 59 1.57 -1.04 -21.46
N THR A 60 1.13 -2.26 -21.13
CA THR A 60 -0.29 -2.60 -20.99
C THR A 60 -0.73 -2.78 -19.53
N HIS A 61 0.17 -3.11 -18.60
CA HIS A 61 -0.18 -3.37 -17.20
C HIS A 61 0.55 -2.45 -16.23
N GLY A 62 -0.15 -2.07 -15.15
CA GLY A 62 0.41 -1.54 -13.91
C GLY A 62 1.19 -2.62 -13.14
N PRO A 63 1.38 -2.49 -11.82
CA PRO A 63 2.11 -3.49 -11.03
C PRO A 63 1.47 -4.88 -11.11
N THR A 64 2.20 -5.91 -10.71
CA THR A 64 1.64 -7.27 -10.62
C THR A 64 0.55 -7.35 -9.56
N VAL A 65 0.87 -6.94 -8.33
CA VAL A 65 -0.05 -6.95 -7.20
C VAL A 65 -0.49 -5.55 -6.81
N ALA A 66 0.46 -4.70 -6.41
CA ALA A 66 0.21 -3.35 -5.92
C ALA A 66 1.47 -2.48 -6.12
N HIS A 67 1.34 -1.17 -5.89
CA HIS A 67 2.46 -0.24 -6.00
C HIS A 67 3.37 -0.20 -4.77
N TYR A 68 2.89 -0.70 -3.63
CA TYR A 68 3.62 -0.75 -2.38
C TYR A 68 3.07 -1.88 -1.51
N TYR A 69 3.84 -2.28 -0.50
CA TYR A 69 3.38 -3.18 0.55
C TYR A 69 2.62 -2.39 1.64
N PRO A 70 1.34 -2.68 1.89
CA PRO A 70 0.61 -2.07 3.00
C PRO A 70 1.00 -2.74 4.32
N LEU A 71 1.00 -1.97 5.41
CA LEU A 71 1.19 -2.52 6.76
C LEU A 71 -0.15 -2.62 7.48
N GLN A 72 -0.32 -3.68 8.27
CA GLN A 72 -1.54 -3.90 9.05
C GLN A 72 -1.84 -2.72 9.97
N LYS A 73 -0.81 -2.17 10.63
CA LYS A 73 -0.95 -0.98 11.50
C LYS A 73 -1.48 0.22 10.73
N GLU A 74 -1.06 0.43 9.49
CA GLU A 74 -1.53 1.57 8.71
C GLU A 74 -3.00 1.43 8.29
N MET A 75 -3.42 0.24 7.87
CA MET A 75 -4.83 -0.03 7.53
C MET A 75 -5.73 0.20 8.76
N GLN A 76 -5.26 -0.22 9.93
CA GLN A 76 -5.91 0.00 11.20
C GLN A 76 -5.98 1.47 11.62
N THR A 77 -4.88 2.23 11.45
CA THR A 77 -4.86 3.67 11.72
C THR A 77 -5.87 4.40 10.83
N ILE A 78 -5.85 4.13 9.52
CA ILE A 78 -6.81 4.72 8.56
C ILE A 78 -8.26 4.37 8.95
N THR A 79 -8.50 3.11 9.34
CA THR A 79 -9.83 2.65 9.77
C THR A 79 -10.35 3.40 10.99
N ASP A 80 -9.50 3.67 11.97
CA ASP A 80 -9.91 4.38 13.18
C ASP A 80 -10.19 5.86 12.91
N TYR A 81 -9.50 6.48 11.95
CA TYR A 81 -9.87 7.81 11.46
C TYR A 81 -11.26 7.77 10.82
N ALA A 82 -11.51 6.80 9.93
CA ALA A 82 -12.80 6.65 9.25
C ALA A 82 -13.96 6.44 10.23
N LYS A 83 -13.77 5.62 11.27
CA LYS A 83 -14.80 5.34 12.29
C LYS A 83 -15.13 6.54 13.19
N GLN A 84 -14.31 7.59 13.20
CA GLN A 84 -14.60 8.82 13.96
C GLN A 84 -15.52 9.79 13.22
N VAL A 85 -15.76 9.60 11.91
CA VAL A 85 -16.59 10.53 11.12
C VAL A 85 -18.00 10.03 10.86
N ALA A 86 -18.26 8.74 11.08
CA ALA A 86 -19.58 8.12 11.03
C ALA A 86 -19.58 6.76 11.75
N ASP A 87 -20.75 6.30 12.21
CA ASP A 87 -20.90 4.97 12.82
C ASP A 87 -20.60 3.82 11.85
N LYS A 88 -20.94 4.02 10.57
CA LYS A 88 -20.69 3.09 9.45
C LYS A 88 -20.21 3.89 8.25
N PRO A 89 -18.94 4.32 8.24
CA PRO A 89 -18.42 5.20 7.20
C PRO A 89 -18.37 4.47 5.86
N VAL A 90 -18.88 5.12 4.82
CA VAL A 90 -18.68 4.69 3.43
C VAL A 90 -17.35 5.24 2.93
N VAL A 91 -16.44 4.33 2.58
CA VAL A 91 -15.12 4.66 2.04
C VAL A 91 -15.09 4.41 0.55
N LEU A 92 -14.75 5.45 -0.22
CA LEU A 92 -14.57 5.35 -1.66
C LEU A 92 -13.07 5.20 -1.98
N ASP A 93 -12.66 4.02 -2.41
CA ASP A 93 -11.31 3.72 -2.92
C ASP A 93 -11.22 4.10 -4.40
N VAL A 94 -10.70 5.30 -4.67
CA VAL A 94 -10.80 5.96 -5.98
C VAL A 94 -9.91 5.32 -7.05
N HIS A 95 -8.72 4.87 -6.67
CA HIS A 95 -7.73 4.28 -7.58
C HIS A 95 -7.59 2.79 -7.27
N ALA A 96 -8.73 2.10 -7.20
CA ALA A 96 -8.82 0.75 -6.66
C ALA A 96 -8.06 -0.29 -7.48
N ARG A 97 -7.98 -0.11 -8.81
CA ARG A 97 -7.33 -1.03 -9.75
C ARG A 97 -7.83 -2.47 -9.59
N ASN A 98 -7.02 -3.35 -9.01
CA ASN A 98 -7.39 -4.74 -8.74
C ASN A 98 -8.10 -4.97 -7.40
N GLY A 99 -8.19 -3.94 -6.56
CA GLY A 99 -8.91 -3.88 -5.29
C GLY A 99 -8.17 -4.46 -4.09
N PHE A 100 -6.87 -4.77 -4.23
CA PHE A 100 -6.07 -5.38 -3.16
C PHE A 100 -6.02 -4.52 -1.90
N ILE A 101 -5.60 -3.26 -2.02
CA ILE A 101 -5.47 -2.33 -0.89
C ILE A 101 -6.83 -2.04 -0.25
N GLY A 102 -7.84 -1.72 -1.06
CA GLY A 102 -9.18 -1.47 -0.57
C GLY A 102 -9.81 -2.67 0.14
N SER A 103 -9.48 -3.90 -0.27
CA SER A 103 -9.92 -5.12 0.41
C SER A 103 -9.30 -5.27 1.79
N LEU A 104 -8.01 -4.96 1.94
CA LEU A 104 -7.36 -4.96 3.24
C LEU A 104 -8.01 -3.94 4.18
N LEU A 105 -8.37 -2.77 3.66
CA LEU A 105 -9.10 -1.76 4.43
C LEU A 105 -10.52 -2.23 4.80
N ALA A 106 -11.24 -2.86 3.88
CA ALA A 106 -12.58 -3.40 4.14
C ALA A 106 -12.59 -4.47 5.24
N ARG A 107 -11.54 -5.30 5.31
CA ARG A 107 -11.36 -6.34 6.33
C ARG A 107 -11.18 -5.78 7.75
N GLU A 108 -10.84 -4.52 7.90
CA GLU A 108 -10.83 -3.81 9.20
C GLU A 108 -12.25 -3.37 9.65
N GLY A 109 -13.28 -3.74 8.88
CA GLY A 109 -14.69 -3.52 9.19
C GLY A 109 -15.24 -2.20 8.66
N LEU A 110 -14.75 -1.73 7.51
CA LEU A 110 -15.27 -0.57 6.79
C LEU A 110 -16.13 -1.00 5.60
N ASP A 111 -17.12 -0.21 5.22
CA ASP A 111 -17.84 -0.36 3.96
C ASP A 111 -17.04 0.34 2.85
N VAL A 112 -16.32 -0.45 2.05
CA VAL A 112 -15.38 0.08 1.05
C VAL A 112 -15.87 -0.23 -0.37
N ILE A 113 -15.96 0.81 -1.18
CA ILE A 113 -16.35 0.76 -2.59
C ILE A 113 -15.16 1.19 -3.43
N GLY A 114 -14.64 0.28 -4.25
CA GLY A 114 -13.57 0.53 -5.20
C GLY A 114 -14.06 1.02 -6.55
N LEU A 115 -13.37 1.99 -7.12
CA LEU A 115 -13.58 2.43 -8.50
C LEU A 115 -12.50 1.88 -9.43
N ARG A 116 -12.94 1.11 -10.42
CA ARG A 116 -12.11 0.66 -11.54
C ARG A 116 -12.42 1.52 -12.75
N ASP A 117 -11.68 2.61 -12.91
CA ASP A 117 -11.74 3.45 -14.11
C ASP A 117 -11.09 2.73 -15.29
N GLY A 118 -11.82 2.59 -16.40
CA GLY A 118 -11.34 1.95 -17.63
C GLY A 118 -10.18 2.68 -18.32
N LYS A 119 -9.85 3.91 -17.90
CA LYS A 119 -8.68 4.66 -18.37
C LYS A 119 -7.39 4.27 -17.65
N GLU A 120 -7.47 3.66 -16.47
CA GLU A 120 -6.30 3.23 -15.72
C GLU A 120 -5.76 1.91 -16.26
N LYS A 121 -4.43 1.77 -16.30
CA LYS A 121 -3.81 0.48 -16.62
C LYS A 121 -4.18 -0.54 -15.54
N PRO A 122 -4.73 -1.71 -15.92
CA PRO A 122 -5.01 -2.77 -14.96
C PRO A 122 -3.70 -3.31 -14.39
N ASN A 123 -3.76 -3.87 -13.18
CA ASN A 123 -2.66 -4.66 -12.64
C ASN A 123 -2.53 -5.97 -13.42
N GLN A 124 -1.38 -6.65 -13.35
CA GLN A 124 -1.21 -7.94 -14.02
C GLN A 124 -2.17 -9.01 -13.45
N ILE A 125 -2.42 -8.96 -12.14
CA ILE A 125 -3.53 -9.68 -11.51
C ILE A 125 -4.70 -8.71 -11.42
N GLU A 126 -5.66 -8.84 -12.35
CA GLU A 126 -6.73 -7.86 -12.56
C GLU A 126 -7.79 -7.87 -11.45
N ASN A 127 -8.18 -9.04 -10.94
CA ASN A 127 -9.17 -9.15 -9.86
C ASN A 127 -8.53 -9.77 -8.63
N PHE A 128 -8.02 -8.92 -7.74
CA PHE A 128 -7.35 -9.34 -6.51
C PHE A 128 -7.97 -8.64 -5.29
N TYR A 129 -9.24 -8.95 -5.03
CA TYR A 129 -10.02 -8.30 -3.98
C TYR A 129 -10.95 -9.27 -3.26
N ASP A 130 -11.35 -8.91 -2.04
CA ASP A 130 -12.22 -9.68 -1.16
C ASP A 130 -13.69 -9.37 -1.42
N LYS A 131 -14.34 -10.18 -2.26
CA LYS A 131 -15.77 -10.01 -2.61
C LYS A 131 -16.72 -10.11 -1.39
N THR A 132 -16.26 -10.60 -0.24
CA THR A 132 -17.12 -10.76 0.95
C THR A 132 -17.32 -9.46 1.72
N CYS A 133 -16.40 -8.51 1.62
CA CYS A 133 -16.45 -7.24 2.33
C CYS A 133 -16.16 -6.02 1.45
N TYR A 134 -15.62 -6.19 0.25
CA TYR A 134 -15.25 -5.11 -0.67
C TYR A 134 -16.11 -5.12 -1.94
N ARG A 135 -16.63 -3.96 -2.34
CA ARG A 135 -17.40 -3.81 -3.58
C ARG A 135 -16.58 -3.11 -4.65
N MET A 136 -16.30 -3.78 -5.76
CA MET A 136 -15.66 -3.17 -6.93
C MET A 136 -16.73 -2.68 -7.92
N GLU A 137 -16.61 -1.44 -8.39
CA GLU A 137 -17.48 -0.82 -9.38
C GLU A 137 -16.67 -0.32 -10.59
N ASN A 138 -17.11 -0.68 -11.80
CA ASN A 138 -16.51 -0.18 -13.05
C ASN A 138 -17.11 1.19 -13.40
N ARG A 139 -16.67 2.25 -12.72
CA ARG A 139 -17.16 3.63 -12.88
C ARG A 139 -16.03 4.64 -12.71
N CYS A 140 -16.21 5.83 -13.29
CA CYS A 140 -15.32 6.96 -13.05
C CYS A 140 -15.74 7.71 -11.78
N LEU A 141 -14.80 8.41 -11.14
CA LEU A 141 -15.07 9.24 -9.96
C LEU A 141 -16.14 10.31 -10.22
N SER A 142 -16.16 10.87 -11.42
CA SER A 142 -17.15 11.87 -11.87
C SER A 142 -18.60 11.37 -11.80
N ASP A 143 -18.80 10.06 -11.88
CA ASP A 143 -20.12 9.43 -12.00
C ASP A 143 -20.73 9.07 -10.63
N ILE A 144 -20.01 9.35 -9.54
CA ILE A 144 -20.44 9.05 -8.18
C ILE A 144 -21.49 10.05 -7.71
N ASP A 145 -22.67 9.54 -7.40
CA ASP A 145 -23.86 10.31 -7.02
C ASP A 145 -24.40 9.93 -5.62
N PHE A 146 -23.69 9.09 -4.88
CA PHE A 146 -24.03 8.68 -3.52
C PHE A 146 -23.14 9.36 -2.46
N PRO A 147 -23.60 9.46 -1.20
CA PRO A 147 -22.80 10.04 -0.12
C PRO A 147 -21.52 9.24 0.17
N VAL A 148 -20.42 9.96 0.36
CA VAL A 148 -19.10 9.39 0.71
C VAL A 148 -18.62 10.04 1.99
N ASP A 149 -18.31 9.25 3.02
CA ASP A 149 -17.75 9.77 4.27
C ASP A 149 -16.24 9.97 4.15
N VAL A 150 -15.56 9.03 3.50
CA VAL A 150 -14.09 9.03 3.35
C VAL A 150 -13.72 8.77 1.90
N LEU A 151 -12.93 9.66 1.32
CA LEU A 151 -12.29 9.42 0.02
C LEU A 151 -10.88 8.88 0.26
N PHE A 152 -10.62 7.66 -0.18
CA PHE A 152 -9.32 7.00 -0.11
C PHE A 152 -8.66 7.02 -1.49
N SER A 153 -7.55 7.74 -1.61
CA SER A 153 -6.76 7.84 -2.84
C SER A 153 -5.36 7.32 -2.56
N SER A 154 -5.05 6.15 -3.11
CA SER A 154 -3.73 5.53 -2.97
C SER A 154 -3.05 5.40 -4.33
N TRP A 155 -1.84 5.94 -4.43
CA TRP A 155 -1.03 5.87 -5.65
C TRP A 155 -1.72 6.43 -6.90
N MET A 156 -2.39 7.59 -6.71
CA MET A 156 -2.99 8.35 -7.81
C MET A 156 -1.97 8.60 -8.94
N PRO A 157 -2.34 8.40 -10.22
CA PRO A 157 -1.43 8.70 -11.34
C PRO A 157 -0.95 10.15 -11.34
N SER A 158 0.29 10.39 -11.78
CA SER A 158 0.93 11.71 -11.72
C SER A 158 0.31 12.79 -12.60
N THR A 159 -0.50 12.41 -13.58
CA THR A 159 -1.22 13.32 -14.48
C THR A 159 -2.64 13.62 -14.04
N VAL A 160 -3.11 12.99 -12.95
CA VAL A 160 -4.50 13.07 -12.50
C VAL A 160 -4.63 14.08 -11.36
N ASP A 161 -5.68 14.90 -11.42
CA ASP A 161 -6.11 15.79 -10.34
C ASP A 161 -7.60 15.61 -10.05
N ILE A 162 -7.90 15.05 -8.87
CA ILE A 162 -9.27 14.78 -8.41
C ILE A 162 -9.81 15.85 -7.46
N THR A 163 -9.17 17.01 -7.37
CA THR A 163 -9.59 18.05 -6.41
C THR A 163 -11.03 18.50 -6.62
N GLU A 164 -11.48 18.69 -7.87
CA GLU A 164 -12.86 19.09 -8.16
C GLU A 164 -13.88 18.04 -7.69
N ASP A 165 -13.57 16.75 -7.86
CA ASP A 165 -14.40 15.66 -7.37
C ASP A 165 -14.45 15.61 -5.84
N VAL A 166 -13.33 15.89 -5.17
CA VAL A 166 -13.30 15.99 -3.70
C VAL A 166 -14.20 17.13 -3.23
N VAL A 167 -14.18 18.29 -3.90
CA VAL A 167 -15.08 19.41 -3.56
C VAL A 167 -16.54 19.02 -3.78
N ARG A 168 -16.84 18.37 -4.91
CA ARG A 168 -18.19 17.96 -5.29
C ARG A 168 -18.77 16.91 -4.34
N LEU A 169 -18.01 15.87 -4.01
CA LEU A 169 -18.41 14.80 -3.11
C LEU A 169 -18.41 15.25 -1.65
N ASN A 170 -17.58 16.24 -1.32
CA ASN A 170 -17.45 16.85 0.00
C ASN A 170 -17.29 15.82 1.14
N PRO A 171 -16.36 14.84 1.03
CA PRO A 171 -16.19 13.84 2.06
C PRO A 171 -15.77 14.47 3.39
N LYS A 172 -16.01 13.76 4.49
CA LYS A 172 -15.60 14.23 5.82
C LYS A 172 -14.09 14.08 5.98
N LEU A 173 -13.51 13.03 5.42
CA LEU A 173 -12.07 12.79 5.35
C LEU A 173 -11.59 12.51 3.93
N VAL A 174 -10.34 12.88 3.67
CA VAL A 174 -9.57 12.42 2.53
C VAL A 174 -8.31 11.77 3.06
N VAL A 175 -8.06 10.53 2.64
CA VAL A 175 -6.84 9.78 2.92
C VAL A 175 -6.03 9.72 1.63
N TYR A 176 -4.82 10.26 1.66
CA TYR A 176 -3.95 10.31 0.49
C TYR A 176 -2.64 9.59 0.76
N VAL A 177 -2.39 8.51 0.02
CA VAL A 177 -1.16 7.70 0.08
C VAL A 177 -0.35 7.93 -1.18
N PHE A 178 0.86 8.45 -1.05
CA PHE A 178 1.66 8.90 -2.19
C PHE A 178 3.15 8.87 -1.91
N THR A 179 3.97 9.09 -2.94
CA THR A 179 5.40 9.35 -2.82
C THR A 179 5.76 10.70 -3.41
N LYS A 180 6.83 11.32 -2.88
CA LYS A 180 7.43 12.53 -3.44
C LYS A 180 8.50 12.22 -4.50
N HIS A 181 8.73 10.93 -4.78
CA HIS A 181 9.73 10.50 -5.75
C HIS A 181 9.45 11.06 -7.15
N ILE A 182 10.51 11.57 -7.77
CA ILE A 182 10.55 12.09 -9.14
C ILE A 182 11.47 11.16 -9.90
N ASN A 183 10.97 10.60 -11.00
CA ASN A 183 11.78 9.77 -11.87
C ASN A 183 12.87 10.64 -12.53
N GLU A 184 14.14 10.31 -12.27
CA GLU A 184 15.28 11.13 -12.70
C GLU A 184 15.40 11.26 -14.23
N TYR A 185 14.89 10.28 -14.99
CA TYR A 185 14.99 10.27 -16.46
C TYR A 185 13.89 11.09 -17.14
N SER A 186 12.67 11.01 -16.63
CA SER A 186 11.50 11.72 -17.20
C SER A 186 11.25 13.07 -16.53
N GLY A 187 11.77 13.29 -15.31
CA GLY A 187 11.42 14.44 -14.47
C GLY A 187 9.98 14.40 -13.94
N GLU A 188 9.24 13.32 -14.20
CA GLU A 188 7.85 13.17 -13.79
C GLU A 188 7.76 12.58 -12.38
N ARG A 189 6.73 13.02 -11.63
CA ARG A 189 6.36 12.38 -10.38
C ARG A 189 5.90 10.95 -10.62
N GLN A 190 6.15 10.08 -9.66
CA GLN A 190 5.60 8.73 -9.66
C GLN A 190 4.11 8.71 -9.29
N THR A 191 3.67 9.62 -8.42
CA THR A 191 2.27 9.72 -7.97
C THR A 191 1.80 11.16 -7.84
N GLY A 192 0.56 11.39 -8.27
CA GLY A 192 -0.17 12.65 -8.18
C GLY A 192 0.56 13.88 -8.74
N THR A 193 -0.09 15.03 -8.58
CA THR A 193 0.46 16.34 -8.97
C THR A 193 0.79 17.17 -7.74
N SER A 194 1.46 18.31 -7.91
CA SER A 194 1.58 19.32 -6.84
C SER A 194 0.25 20.00 -6.51
N GLN A 195 -0.71 19.94 -7.42
CA GLN A 195 -2.02 20.62 -7.30
C GLN A 195 -2.97 19.83 -6.40
N SER A 196 -3.01 18.51 -6.58
CA SER A 196 -3.95 17.63 -5.88
C SER A 196 -3.59 17.50 -4.41
N PHE A 197 -4.59 17.72 -3.54
CA PHE A 197 -4.45 17.67 -2.08
C PHE A 197 -3.42 18.66 -1.50
N GLY A 198 -3.06 19.70 -2.26
CA GLY A 198 -2.17 20.77 -1.85
C GLY A 198 -2.76 22.14 -2.20
N GLU A 199 -2.34 22.69 -3.32
CA GLU A 199 -2.63 24.08 -3.71
C GLU A 199 -4.12 24.37 -3.95
N LYS A 200 -4.89 23.37 -4.45
CA LYS A 200 -6.29 23.57 -4.85
C LYS A 200 -7.31 23.09 -3.83
N LEU A 201 -6.90 22.33 -2.82
CA LEU A 201 -7.85 21.77 -1.86
C LEU A 201 -8.49 22.92 -1.06
N PRO A 202 -9.83 22.97 -0.87
CA PRO A 202 -10.46 24.07 -0.16
C PRO A 202 -9.92 24.23 1.27
N ALA A 203 -9.87 25.47 1.76
CA ALA A 203 -9.39 25.79 3.10
C ALA A 203 -10.21 25.13 4.25
N SER A 204 -11.37 24.54 3.94
CA SER A 204 -12.15 23.73 4.88
C SER A 204 -11.46 22.40 5.22
N TYR A 205 -10.60 21.89 4.33
CA TYR A 205 -9.81 20.70 4.58
C TYR A 205 -8.46 21.05 5.21
N LYS A 206 -8.13 20.39 6.31
CA LYS A 206 -6.84 20.53 7.00
C LYS A 206 -6.21 19.18 7.24
N ILE A 207 -4.89 19.11 7.17
CA ILE A 207 -4.15 17.93 7.59
C ILE A 207 -4.34 17.79 9.10
N VAL A 208 -4.88 16.64 9.54
CA VAL A 208 -5.03 16.28 10.95
C VAL A 208 -3.99 15.25 11.39
N ASP A 209 -3.41 14.52 10.43
CA ASP A 209 -2.28 13.62 10.68
C ASP A 209 -1.49 13.35 9.40
N GLU A 210 -0.19 13.05 9.58
CA GLU A 210 0.72 12.65 8.52
C GLU A 210 1.78 11.69 9.09
N TRP A 211 2.05 10.60 8.37
CA TRP A 211 3.18 9.73 8.67
C TRP A 211 3.91 9.29 7.40
N GLU A 212 5.13 8.81 7.60
CA GLU A 212 6.04 8.31 6.57
C GLU A 212 6.36 6.84 6.83
N VAL A 213 6.40 6.05 5.76
CA VAL A 213 6.95 4.70 5.73
C VAL A 213 8.09 4.68 4.72
N THR A 214 9.25 4.21 5.17
CA THR A 214 10.47 4.19 4.36
C THR A 214 10.85 2.75 4.06
N ARG A 215 10.89 2.40 2.77
CA ARG A 215 11.57 1.21 2.30
C ARG A 215 13.03 1.55 2.06
N ILE A 216 13.90 0.89 2.80
CA ILE A 216 15.36 1.06 2.70
C ILE A 216 15.82 0.65 1.28
N GLU A 217 16.81 1.37 0.75
CA GLU A 217 17.49 1.00 -0.50
C GLU A 217 18.06 -0.42 -0.40
N ASN A 218 17.89 -1.23 -1.44
CA ASN A 218 18.38 -2.60 -1.52
C ASN A 218 17.98 -3.48 -0.32
N LEU A 219 16.79 -3.25 0.24
CA LEU A 219 16.27 -3.92 1.43
C LEU A 219 16.43 -5.45 1.36
N LEU A 220 16.01 -6.06 0.25
CA LEU A 220 16.13 -7.50 0.06
C LEU A 220 17.51 -7.89 -0.52
N ASN A 221 17.99 -7.16 -1.53
CA ASN A 221 19.23 -7.48 -2.25
C ASN A 221 20.47 -7.49 -1.35
N GLU A 222 20.59 -6.57 -0.38
CA GLU A 222 21.75 -6.60 0.51
C GLU A 222 21.80 -7.87 1.36
N ILE A 223 20.66 -8.50 1.64
CA ILE A 223 20.57 -9.69 2.49
C ILE A 223 20.61 -10.98 1.65
N TRP A 224 19.92 -10.96 0.50
CA TRP A 224 19.86 -12.02 -0.48
C TRP A 224 20.29 -11.47 -1.85
N PRO A 225 21.59 -11.57 -2.21
CA PRO A 225 22.15 -10.94 -3.42
C PRO A 225 21.53 -11.39 -4.74
N ASP A 226 20.88 -12.55 -4.77
CA ASP A 226 20.16 -13.06 -5.95
C ASP A 226 18.84 -12.32 -6.22
N LEU A 227 18.35 -11.52 -5.26
CA LEU A 227 17.13 -10.72 -5.44
C LEU A 227 17.47 -9.34 -6.02
N SER A 228 16.54 -8.78 -6.79
CA SER A 228 16.73 -7.47 -7.45
C SER A 228 17.00 -6.33 -6.46
N PRO A 229 17.88 -5.37 -6.81
CA PRO A 229 18.06 -4.13 -6.05
C PRO A 229 16.82 -3.23 -6.14
N ASN A 230 16.61 -2.39 -5.13
CA ASN A 230 15.56 -1.37 -5.12
C ASN A 230 16.11 -0.02 -4.69
N ILE A 231 15.58 1.06 -5.25
CA ILE A 231 15.80 2.42 -4.71
C ILE A 231 15.14 2.56 -3.33
N GLU A 232 15.62 3.52 -2.54
CA GLU A 232 14.87 3.99 -1.37
C GLU A 232 13.49 4.52 -1.82
N GLU A 233 12.44 4.13 -1.10
CA GLU A 233 11.10 4.67 -1.32
C GLU A 233 10.56 5.26 -0.01
N LYS A 234 10.16 6.53 -0.07
CA LYS A 234 9.42 7.20 0.98
C LYS A 234 7.97 7.32 0.56
N ARG A 235 7.10 6.63 1.28
CA ARG A 235 5.65 6.70 1.14
C ARG A 235 5.10 7.55 2.27
N PHE A 236 4.28 8.53 1.92
CA PHE A 236 3.58 9.40 2.84
C PHE A 236 2.11 9.00 2.87
N VAL A 237 1.52 9.05 4.05
CA VAL A 237 0.07 9.03 4.23
C VAL A 237 -0.35 10.34 4.87
N ARG A 238 -1.33 11.01 4.28
CA ARG A 238 -1.92 12.25 4.81
C ARG A 238 -3.40 12.06 5.03
N ILE A 239 -3.87 12.49 6.19
CA ILE A 239 -5.29 12.54 6.53
C ILE A 239 -5.72 14.01 6.52
N TYR A 240 -6.56 14.37 5.57
CA TYR A 240 -7.22 15.66 5.53
C TYR A 240 -8.63 15.53 6.08
N ALA A 241 -9.02 16.39 7.00
CA ALA A 241 -10.36 16.45 7.54
C ALA A 241 -11.06 17.74 7.14
N ASN A 242 -12.33 17.64 6.78
CA ASN A 242 -13.19 18.79 6.48
C ASN A 242 -13.61 19.52 7.76
N THR A 243 -14.15 20.73 7.63
CA THR A 243 -14.67 21.52 8.76
C THR A 243 -15.66 20.69 9.58
N GLY A 244 -15.49 20.68 10.90
CA GLY A 244 -16.28 19.87 11.84
C GLY A 244 -15.58 18.58 12.29
N PHE A 245 -14.48 18.18 11.63
CA PHE A 245 -13.73 16.95 11.91
C PHE A 245 -12.25 17.21 12.20
N HIS A 246 -11.85 18.47 12.43
CA HIS A 246 -10.44 18.84 12.66
C HIS A 246 -9.86 18.35 13.99
N ASP A 247 -10.71 18.03 14.96
CA ASP A 247 -10.29 17.62 16.32
C ASP A 247 -10.14 16.10 16.48
N ILE A 248 -10.24 15.33 15.39
CA ILE A 248 -10.08 13.86 15.40
C ILE A 248 -8.67 13.50 15.87
N LYS A 249 -8.60 12.55 16.80
CA LYS A 249 -7.33 12.04 17.34
C LYS A 249 -7.38 10.52 17.45
N ILE A 250 -6.26 9.87 17.14
CA ILE A 250 -6.10 8.43 17.37
C ILE A 250 -5.40 8.23 18.70
N ASN A 251 -6.01 7.44 19.57
CA ASN A 251 -5.33 6.92 20.75
C ASN A 251 -4.69 5.58 20.36
N ASP A 252 -3.37 5.55 20.20
CA ASP A 252 -2.61 4.36 19.78
C ASP A 252 -2.42 3.34 20.94
N ASN A 253 -3.49 3.06 21.70
CA ASN A 253 -3.48 2.07 22.79
C ASN A 253 -3.85 0.66 22.31
N ARG A 254 -3.73 0.40 21.00
CA ARG A 254 -4.11 -0.91 20.44
C ARG A 254 -3.09 -1.97 20.80
N PRO A 255 -3.55 -3.20 21.10
CA PRO A 255 -2.62 -4.32 21.18
C PRO A 255 -1.94 -4.49 19.82
N PRO A 256 -0.69 -5.00 19.78
CA PRO A 256 -0.01 -5.30 18.54
C PRO A 256 -0.89 -6.19 17.66
N ALA A 257 -1.24 -5.71 16.47
CA ALA A 257 -1.98 -6.51 15.52
C ALA A 257 -1.08 -7.63 14.97
N LYS A 258 -1.68 -8.76 14.62
CA LYS A 258 -0.99 -9.76 13.81
C LYS A 258 -0.82 -9.17 12.41
N GLY A 259 0.42 -8.82 12.06
CA GLY A 259 0.74 -8.31 10.73
C GLY A 259 0.46 -9.31 9.61
N TYR A 260 0.49 -8.82 8.38
CA TYR A 260 0.40 -9.66 7.19
C TYR A 260 1.62 -10.59 7.06
N ASP A 261 1.53 -11.62 6.22
CA ASP A 261 2.64 -12.57 6.06
C ASP A 261 3.91 -11.90 5.51
N TRP A 262 3.77 -10.96 4.56
CA TRP A 262 4.91 -10.18 4.04
C TRP A 262 5.56 -9.27 5.10
N GLU A 263 4.87 -8.93 6.20
CA GLU A 263 5.48 -8.16 7.29
C GLU A 263 6.49 -9.01 8.09
N LYS A 264 6.41 -10.34 8.02
CA LYS A 264 7.44 -11.23 8.59
C LYS A 264 8.72 -11.19 7.76
N GLU A 265 8.59 -11.16 6.44
CA GLU A 265 9.71 -10.93 5.51
C GLU A 265 10.34 -9.55 5.72
N LEU A 266 9.51 -8.52 5.85
CA LEU A 266 9.97 -7.17 6.15
C LEU A 266 10.78 -7.14 7.45
N LEU A 267 10.24 -7.71 8.53
CA LEU A 267 10.90 -7.78 9.83
C LEU A 267 12.25 -8.52 9.77
N MET A 268 12.32 -9.64 9.05
CA MET A 268 13.56 -10.39 8.86
C MET A 268 14.60 -9.55 8.11
N ALA A 269 14.20 -8.94 6.99
CA ALA A 269 15.07 -8.13 6.14
C ALA A 269 15.61 -6.91 6.90
N GLU A 270 14.74 -6.15 7.56
CA GLU A 270 15.11 -4.97 8.36
C GLU A 270 16.05 -5.33 9.52
N THR A 271 15.78 -6.44 10.22
CA THR A 271 16.64 -6.89 11.32
C THR A 271 18.01 -7.35 10.82
N ALA A 272 18.07 -8.01 9.66
CA ALA A 272 19.32 -8.43 9.06
C ALA A 272 20.13 -7.22 8.55
N HIS A 273 19.45 -6.22 7.98
CA HIS A 273 20.03 -4.92 7.61
C HIS A 273 20.67 -4.22 8.81
N GLU A 274 19.91 -4.07 9.90
CA GLU A 274 20.40 -3.42 11.12
C GLU A 274 21.58 -4.18 11.74
N ALA A 275 21.55 -5.52 11.70
CA ALA A 275 22.67 -6.35 12.14
C ALA A 275 23.91 -6.14 11.26
N LYS A 276 23.77 -6.11 9.93
CA LYS A 276 24.88 -5.81 9.01
C LYS A 276 25.44 -4.42 9.25
N LYS A 277 24.59 -3.41 9.43
CA LYS A 277 25.02 -2.05 9.75
C LYS A 277 25.81 -2.01 11.07
N THR A 278 25.27 -2.63 12.12
CA THR A 278 25.94 -2.72 13.44
C THR A 278 27.31 -3.41 13.35
N MET A 279 27.42 -4.47 12.54
CA MET A 279 28.69 -5.18 12.34
C MET A 279 29.73 -4.34 11.58
N LYS A 280 29.31 -3.64 10.52
CA LYS A 280 30.17 -2.68 9.78
C LYS A 280 30.69 -1.58 10.70
N GLU A 281 29.82 -0.99 11.51
CA GLU A 281 30.19 0.06 12.48
C GLU A 281 31.19 -0.42 13.54
N ARG A 282 31.18 -1.72 13.86
CA ARG A 282 32.14 -2.36 14.77
C ARG A 282 33.44 -2.80 14.09
N GLY A 283 33.61 -2.52 12.80
CA GLY A 283 34.82 -2.84 12.04
C GLY A 283 34.93 -4.30 11.60
N PHE A 284 33.85 -5.08 11.67
CA PHE A 284 33.85 -6.43 11.11
C PHE A 284 33.67 -6.38 9.59
N PRO A 285 34.50 -7.09 8.81
CA PRO A 285 34.26 -7.24 7.38
C PRO A 285 32.96 -8.02 7.15
N ILE A 286 32.07 -7.45 6.35
CA ILE A 286 30.89 -8.15 5.85
C ILE A 286 31.17 -8.43 4.38
N ASN A 287 31.51 -9.68 4.07
CA ASN A 287 31.57 -10.12 2.69
C ASN A 287 30.12 -10.28 2.18
N GLY A 288 29.87 -9.73 0.99
CA GLY A 288 28.60 -9.85 0.28
C GLY A 288 28.32 -11.29 -0.12
#